data_AF-A0A9E4CSM5-F1
#
_entry.id   AF-A0A9E4CSM5-F1
#
_cell.length_a   1.000
_cell.length_b   1.000
_cell.length_c   1.000
_cell.angle_alpha   90.00
_cell.angle_beta   90.00
_cell.angle_gamma   90.00
#
_symmetry.space_group_name_H-M   'P 1'
#
loop_
_entity.id
_entity.type
_entity.pdbx_description
1 polymer ?
#
loop_
_entity_poly.entity_id
_entity_poly.type
_entity_poly.pdbx_seq_one_letter_code
_entity_poly.pdbx_strand_id
1 'polypeptide(L)'
;MNTGTAAPGSGISRRRLLVGGAGLAGAGAAGALAVASLAGDDAAAQTAGGGVVPFHGVHQAGAVTPAQDRLYFASFDVITDDPGELHRLLDDWTVAAAQMTAGLEAGEYGAVGGPYLAPPEDTGEALGLPAANLTITV
;
A
#
# COMPACT_ATOMS: atom_id res chain seq x y z
N MET A 1 4.77 -35.39 -49.69
CA MET A 1 3.42 -34.94 -49.29
C MET A 1 3.36 -35.12 -47.78
N ASN A 2 3.34 -34.13 -46.88
CA ASN A 2 2.90 -32.74 -46.91
C ASN A 2 3.67 -32.00 -45.79
N THR A 3 4.46 -30.95 -46.10
CA THR A 3 5.09 -30.08 -45.08
C THR A 3 4.27 -28.80 -44.97
N GLY A 4 3.50 -28.66 -43.89
CA GLY A 4 2.74 -27.45 -43.60
C GLY A 4 3.67 -26.34 -43.09
N THR A 5 3.85 -25.29 -43.88
CA THR A 5 4.49 -24.04 -43.49
C THR A 5 3.56 -23.22 -42.58
N ALA A 6 3.95 -23.00 -41.33
CA ALA A 6 3.32 -22.02 -40.45
C ALA A 6 3.72 -20.60 -40.86
N ALA A 7 2.74 -19.71 -41.05
CA ALA A 7 2.98 -18.30 -41.37
C ALA A 7 3.45 -17.53 -40.12
N PRO A 8 4.42 -16.61 -40.22
CA PRO A 8 4.78 -15.73 -39.11
C PRO A 8 3.67 -14.69 -38.88
N GLY A 9 3.08 -14.69 -37.68
CA GLY A 9 2.15 -13.65 -37.25
C GLY A 9 2.83 -12.28 -37.19
N SER A 10 2.28 -11.30 -37.91
CA SER A 10 2.75 -9.92 -37.90
C SER A 10 2.39 -9.24 -36.57
N GLY A 11 3.28 -9.34 -35.58
CA GLY A 11 3.19 -8.56 -34.36
C GLY A 11 3.32 -7.07 -34.65
N ILE A 12 2.35 -6.28 -34.18
CA ILE A 12 2.41 -4.81 -34.26
C ILE A 12 3.61 -4.35 -33.42
N SER A 13 4.62 -3.79 -34.09
CA SER A 13 5.81 -3.27 -33.43
C SER A 13 5.46 -2.04 -32.60
N ARG A 14 5.57 -2.18 -31.27
CA ARG A 14 5.38 -1.12 -30.27
C ARG A 14 6.23 0.14 -30.56
N ARG A 15 7.31 -0.01 -31.33
CA ARG A 15 8.22 1.07 -31.73
C ARG A 15 7.61 2.02 -32.78
N ARG A 16 6.62 1.59 -33.58
CA ARG A 16 5.94 2.47 -34.55
C ARG A 16 4.92 3.40 -33.90
N LEU A 17 4.43 3.06 -32.71
CA LEU A 17 3.42 3.83 -32.00
C LEU A 17 4.02 5.08 -31.30
N LEU A 18 5.32 5.06 -31.01
CA LEU A 18 6.03 6.16 -30.34
C LEU A 18 6.63 7.20 -31.30
N VAL A 19 6.66 6.92 -32.62
CA VAL A 19 7.24 7.84 -33.63
C VAL A 19 6.15 8.63 -34.37
N GLY A 20 4.87 8.28 -34.21
CA GLY A 20 3.73 8.91 -34.91
C GLY A 20 3.09 10.10 -34.18
N GLY A 21 3.77 10.72 -33.22
CA GLY A 21 3.25 11.85 -32.43
C GLY A 21 3.45 13.22 -33.06
N ALA A 22 3.34 13.36 -34.38
CA ALA A 22 3.50 14.63 -35.07
C ALA A 22 2.51 14.80 -36.23
N GLY A 23 1.43 15.54 -35.95
CA GLY A 23 0.67 16.32 -36.92
C GLY A 23 -0.46 15.61 -37.66
N LEU A 24 -1.68 16.13 -37.52
CA LEU A 24 -2.50 16.60 -38.64
C LEU A 24 -3.62 17.49 -38.10
N ALA A 25 -3.60 18.76 -38.52
CA ALA A 25 -4.66 19.72 -38.31
C ALA A 25 -5.91 19.30 -39.12
N GLY A 26 -7.08 19.37 -38.50
CA GLY A 26 -8.37 19.18 -39.15
C GLY A 26 -9.43 20.03 -38.47
N ALA A 27 -9.85 21.11 -39.12
CA ALA A 27 -10.98 21.92 -38.70
C ALA A 27 -12.28 21.11 -38.87
N GLY A 28 -13.06 20.95 -37.79
CA GLY A 28 -14.35 20.28 -37.84
C GLY A 28 -14.99 20.22 -36.46
N ALA A 29 -16.12 20.91 -36.29
CA ALA A 29 -16.87 20.98 -35.06
C ALA A 29 -17.46 19.60 -34.66
N ALA A 30 -16.96 19.03 -33.58
CA ALA A 30 -17.65 18.02 -32.76
C ALA A 30 -16.99 18.00 -31.38
N GLY A 31 -17.46 18.89 -30.51
CA GLY A 31 -17.09 18.88 -29.10
C GLY A 31 -17.60 17.61 -28.40
N ALA A 32 -16.92 17.27 -27.30
CA ALA A 32 -17.36 16.40 -26.21
C ALA A 32 -17.03 14.89 -26.23
N LEU A 33 -15.85 14.45 -26.70
CA LEU A 33 -15.37 13.08 -26.39
C LEU A 33 -13.88 12.95 -26.00
N ALA A 34 -13.18 14.03 -25.63
CA ALA A 34 -11.74 14.01 -25.34
C ALA A 34 -11.36 14.43 -23.90
N VAL A 35 -12.12 14.00 -22.86
CA VAL A 35 -11.77 14.30 -21.45
C VAL A 35 -11.80 13.06 -20.53
N ALA A 36 -12.02 11.85 -21.06
CA ALA A 36 -12.16 10.66 -20.21
C ALA A 36 -10.85 9.93 -19.86
N SER A 37 -9.68 10.41 -20.33
CA SER A 37 -8.39 9.68 -20.15
C SER A 37 -7.35 10.42 -19.31
N LEU A 38 -7.75 11.45 -18.54
CA LEU A 38 -6.87 12.12 -17.58
C LEU A 38 -7.20 11.80 -16.11
N ALA A 39 -8.22 10.98 -15.84
CA ALA A 39 -8.61 10.59 -14.48
C ALA A 39 -7.94 9.29 -14.00
N GLY A 40 -6.67 9.08 -14.38
CA GLY A 40 -5.96 7.81 -14.20
C GLY A 40 -4.70 7.83 -13.32
N ASP A 41 -4.16 8.99 -12.97
CA ASP A 41 -2.84 9.05 -12.28
C ASP A 41 -2.73 10.07 -11.14
N ASP A 42 -3.85 10.70 -10.72
CA ASP A 42 -3.85 11.62 -9.57
C ASP A 42 -4.09 10.93 -8.21
N ALA A 43 -4.12 9.60 -8.17
CA ALA A 43 -4.08 8.85 -6.92
C ALA A 43 -2.63 8.70 -6.38
N ALA A 44 -1.61 8.98 -7.20
CA ALA A 44 -0.21 8.86 -6.82
C ALA A 44 0.36 10.11 -6.12
N ALA A 45 -0.43 11.19 -5.99
CA ALA A 45 0.03 12.49 -5.47
C ALA A 45 -0.55 12.90 -4.10
N GLN A 46 -1.17 11.96 -3.38
CA GLN A 46 -1.43 12.06 -1.94
C GLN A 46 -0.66 10.88 -1.33
N THR A 47 0.52 11.00 -0.72
CA THR A 47 0.74 11.77 0.51
C THR A 47 2.24 11.84 0.79
N ALA A 48 2.92 12.89 0.33
CA ALA A 48 4.20 13.29 0.91
C ALA A 48 3.91 14.00 2.25
N GLY A 49 3.65 13.23 3.30
CA GLY A 49 3.49 13.74 4.66
C GLY A 49 2.28 13.18 5.42
N GLY A 50 2.49 12.09 6.17
CA GLY A 50 1.67 11.80 7.35
C GLY A 50 0.28 11.18 7.13
N GLY A 51 -0.02 10.59 5.97
CA GLY A 51 -1.33 9.99 5.70
C GLY A 51 -1.62 8.73 6.50
N VAL A 52 -2.89 8.38 6.62
CA VAL A 52 -3.35 7.11 7.20
C VAL A 52 -3.73 6.17 6.07
N VAL A 53 -3.16 4.95 6.06
CA VAL A 53 -3.58 3.86 5.17
C VAL A 53 -4.57 2.99 5.92
N PRO A 54 -5.76 2.68 5.38
CA PRO A 54 -6.72 1.83 6.07
C PRO A 54 -6.13 0.46 6.42
N PHE A 55 -6.16 0.11 7.70
CA PHE A 55 -5.67 -1.19 8.18
C PHE A 55 -6.59 -2.35 7.80
N HIS A 56 -7.90 -2.14 7.91
CA HIS A 56 -8.90 -3.17 7.63
C HIS A 56 -9.32 -3.18 6.15
N GLY A 57 -9.35 -4.38 5.58
CA GLY A 57 -9.79 -4.65 4.22
C GLY A 57 -9.85 -6.15 3.93
N VAL A 58 -10.27 -6.51 2.72
CA VAL A 58 -10.24 -7.90 2.25
C VAL A 58 -8.80 -8.42 2.09
N HIS A 59 -7.86 -7.50 1.81
CA HIS A 59 -6.44 -7.76 1.69
C HIS A 59 -5.68 -6.86 2.65
N GLN A 60 -4.56 -7.36 3.19
CA GLN A 60 -3.66 -6.54 3.99
C GLN A 60 -3.06 -5.41 3.14
N ALA A 61 -2.88 -4.24 3.75
CA ALA A 61 -2.07 -3.17 3.19
C ALA A 61 -0.59 -3.58 3.10
N GLY A 62 0.22 -2.82 2.37
CA GLY A 62 1.66 -3.08 2.19
C GLY A 62 2.01 -4.00 1.02
N ALA A 63 1.03 -4.66 0.39
CA ALA A 63 1.24 -5.50 -0.80
C ALA A 63 1.05 -4.74 -2.13
N VAL A 64 -0.15 -4.19 -2.35
CA VAL A 64 -0.47 -3.36 -3.53
C VAL A 64 -0.47 -1.85 -3.20
N THR A 65 -0.26 -1.50 -1.94
CA THR A 65 -0.04 -0.13 -1.50
C THR A 65 1.18 0.44 -2.26
N PRO A 66 1.15 1.70 -2.71
CA PRO A 66 2.33 2.33 -3.31
C PRO A 66 3.57 2.17 -2.41
N ALA A 67 4.71 1.90 -3.02
CA ALA A 67 5.96 1.68 -2.30
C ALA A 67 6.31 2.90 -1.42
N GLN A 68 6.76 2.63 -0.19
CA GLN A 68 7.12 3.63 0.81
C GLN A 68 8.63 3.84 0.85
N ASP A 69 9.05 4.99 1.37
CA ASP A 69 10.47 5.38 1.41
C ASP A 69 11.33 4.56 2.39
N ARG A 70 10.70 3.84 3.33
CA ARG A 70 11.35 3.11 4.43
C ARG A 70 10.70 1.74 4.62
N LEU A 71 11.51 0.77 5.06
CA LEU A 71 11.07 -0.60 5.38
C LEU A 71 11.76 -1.07 6.66
N TYR A 72 10.98 -1.67 7.55
CA TYR A 72 11.48 -2.53 8.63
C TYR A 72 10.92 -3.94 8.40
N PHE A 73 11.80 -4.94 8.38
CA PHE A 73 11.43 -6.33 8.14
C PHE A 73 11.96 -7.20 9.27
N ALA A 74 11.10 -8.06 9.81
CA ALA A 74 11.42 -8.94 10.94
C ALA A 74 10.88 -10.35 10.69
N SER A 75 11.58 -11.35 11.25
CA SER A 75 11.15 -12.73 11.31
C SER A 75 11.14 -13.18 12.76
N PHE A 76 10.11 -13.94 13.16
CA PHE A 76 9.92 -14.39 14.53
C PHE A 76 9.83 -15.91 14.58
N ASP A 77 10.45 -16.51 15.60
CA ASP A 77 10.27 -17.91 15.95
C ASP A 77 9.15 -18.02 16.98
N VAL A 78 8.20 -18.94 16.77
CA VAL A 78 7.18 -19.27 17.76
C VAL A 78 7.80 -20.21 18.80
N ILE A 79 7.85 -19.77 20.05
CA ILE A 79 8.48 -20.51 21.16
C ILE A 79 7.48 -21.20 22.10
N THR A 80 6.19 -21.01 21.85
CA THR A 80 5.10 -21.67 22.60
C THR A 80 4.49 -22.79 21.78
N ASP A 81 4.12 -23.88 22.44
CA ASP A 81 3.35 -24.98 21.84
C ASP A 81 1.84 -24.81 22.05
N ASP A 82 1.40 -23.78 22.80
CA ASP A 82 -0.02 -23.49 23.00
C ASP A 82 -0.58 -22.62 21.87
N PRO A 83 -1.46 -23.15 20.99
CA PRO A 83 -2.10 -22.35 19.95
C PRO A 83 -2.97 -21.23 20.52
N GLY A 84 -3.46 -21.36 21.75
CA GLY A 84 -4.23 -20.32 22.42
C GLY A 84 -3.38 -19.11 22.80
N GLU A 85 -2.11 -19.29 23.14
CA GLU A 85 -1.18 -18.18 23.37
C GLU A 85 -0.85 -17.46 22.06
N LEU A 86 -0.62 -18.21 20.98
CA LEU A 86 -0.39 -17.62 19.65
C LEU A 86 -1.62 -16.83 19.15
N HIS A 87 -2.83 -17.36 19.34
CA HIS A 87 -4.06 -16.65 18.95
C HIS A 87 -4.19 -15.32 19.68
N ARG A 88 -3.97 -15.30 21.01
CA ARG A 88 -4.02 -14.06 21.80
C ARG A 88 -2.96 -13.06 21.35
N LEU A 89 -1.74 -13.52 21.10
CA LEU A 89 -0.68 -12.66 20.57
C LEU A 89 -1.09 -11.99 19.25
N LEU A 90 -1.67 -12.76 18.33
CA LEU A 90 -2.11 -12.24 17.04
C LEU A 90 -3.31 -11.29 17.17
N ASP A 91 -4.23 -11.54 18.09
CA ASP A 91 -5.32 -10.60 18.42
C ASP A 91 -4.76 -9.28 18.97
N ASP A 92 -3.84 -9.35 19.94
CA ASP A 92 -3.21 -8.18 20.55
C ASP A 92 -2.40 -7.38 19.51
N TRP A 93 -1.64 -8.06 18.65
CA TRP A 93 -0.92 -7.43 17.54
C TRP A 93 -1.86 -6.79 16.52
N THR A 94 -3.03 -7.38 16.28
CA THR A 94 -4.02 -6.80 15.37
C THR A 94 -4.54 -5.48 15.92
N VAL A 95 -4.82 -5.40 17.22
CA VAL A 95 -5.25 -4.16 17.88
C VAL A 95 -4.14 -3.10 17.83
N ALA A 96 -2.91 -3.47 18.23
CA ALA A 96 -1.77 -2.54 18.21
C ALA A 96 -1.47 -2.03 16.79
N ALA A 97 -1.45 -2.92 15.79
CA ALA A 97 -1.20 -2.53 14.41
C ALA A 97 -2.29 -1.60 13.86
N ALA A 98 -3.56 -1.81 14.20
CA ALA A 98 -4.65 -0.92 13.80
C ALA A 98 -4.48 0.50 14.41
N GLN A 99 -4.04 0.58 15.66
CA GLN A 99 -3.75 1.86 16.33
C GLN A 99 -2.55 2.57 15.69
N MET A 100 -1.42 1.87 15.55
CA MET A 100 -0.19 2.42 15.01
C MET A 100 -0.35 2.92 13.57
N THR A 101 -1.05 2.16 12.72
CA THR A 101 -1.32 2.56 11.32
C THR A 101 -2.28 3.76 11.22
N ALA A 102 -3.08 4.02 12.25
CA ALA A 102 -3.87 5.24 12.40
C ALA A 102 -3.07 6.41 13.02
N GLY A 103 -1.81 6.20 13.39
CA GLY A 103 -0.95 7.19 14.06
C GLY A 103 -1.25 7.35 15.55
N LEU A 104 -1.87 6.34 16.17
CA LEU A 104 -2.10 6.27 17.61
C LEU A 104 -1.01 5.43 18.28
N GLU A 105 -0.78 5.68 19.57
CA GLU A 105 0.07 4.85 20.42
C GLU A 105 -0.55 3.46 20.61
N ALA A 106 0.29 2.45 20.86
CA ALA A 106 -0.15 1.11 21.21
C ALA A 106 -0.75 1.07 22.63
N GLY A 107 -1.82 0.29 22.78
CA GLY A 107 -2.51 0.12 24.07
C GLY A 107 -3.62 1.14 24.32
N GLU A 108 -4.24 1.05 25.49
CA GLU A 108 -5.28 1.97 25.97
C GLU A 108 -4.66 3.26 26.54
N TYR A 109 -3.52 3.13 27.23
CA TYR A 109 -2.88 4.22 27.98
C TYR A 109 -1.65 4.81 27.29
N GLY A 110 -1.16 4.18 26.23
CA GLY A 110 0.00 4.65 25.45
C GLY A 110 1.28 4.74 26.27
N ALA A 111 2.13 5.72 25.95
CA ALA A 111 3.47 5.85 26.50
C ALA A 111 3.51 6.61 27.84
N VAL A 112 2.50 7.44 28.13
CA VAL A 112 2.52 8.37 29.27
C VAL A 112 1.35 8.20 30.24
N GLY A 113 0.34 7.39 29.89
CA GLY A 113 -0.82 7.12 30.74
C GLY A 113 -0.65 5.88 31.62
N GLY A 114 -1.75 5.49 32.30
CA GLY A 114 -1.86 4.21 32.98
C GLY A 114 -1.41 4.20 34.45
N PRO A 115 -1.40 3.02 35.10
CA PRO A 115 -1.03 2.89 36.50
C PRO A 115 0.43 3.27 36.77
N TYR A 116 0.67 4.10 37.79
CA TYR A 116 2.02 4.62 38.12
C TYR A 116 3.11 3.55 38.34
N LEU A 117 2.73 2.36 38.81
CA LEU A 117 3.65 1.26 39.10
C LEU A 117 3.74 0.22 37.97
N ALA A 118 2.99 0.40 36.88
CA ALA A 118 3.06 -0.48 35.72
C ALA A 118 4.03 0.08 34.67
N PRO A 119 4.65 -0.77 33.84
CA PRO A 119 5.29 -0.30 32.61
C PRO A 119 4.27 0.41 31.70
N PRO A 120 4.70 1.37 30.87
CA PRO A 120 3.84 1.93 29.83
C PRO A 120 3.50 0.86 28.77
N GLU A 121 2.40 1.07 28.06
CA GLU A 121 1.93 0.12 27.03
C GLU A 121 2.57 0.38 25.66
N ASP A 122 2.98 1.63 25.41
CA ASP A 122 3.78 2.06 24.25
C ASP A 122 5.16 2.57 24.70
N THR A 123 6.17 2.40 23.87
CA THR A 123 7.54 2.81 24.17
C THR A 123 7.81 4.31 23.99
N GLY A 124 6.93 5.03 23.30
CA GLY A 124 6.91 6.49 23.17
C GLY A 124 7.87 7.06 22.13
N GLU A 125 8.62 6.24 21.40
CA GLU A 125 9.58 6.67 20.38
C GLU A 125 8.92 7.34 19.18
N ALA A 126 7.65 7.04 18.93
CA ALA A 126 6.85 7.61 17.86
C ALA A 126 5.93 8.75 18.35
N LEU A 127 5.98 9.12 19.63
CA LEU A 127 5.09 10.14 20.18
C LEU A 127 5.26 11.49 19.45
N GLY A 128 4.16 12.05 18.97
CA GLY A 128 4.15 13.30 18.21
C GLY A 128 4.54 13.16 16.73
N LEU A 129 4.84 11.95 16.25
CA LEU A 129 5.00 11.67 14.83
C LEU A 129 3.64 11.34 14.18
N PRO A 130 3.45 11.63 12.88
CA PRO A 130 2.24 11.23 12.18
C PRO A 130 2.27 9.74 11.83
N ALA A 131 1.12 9.17 11.43
CA ALA A 131 1.00 7.81 10.93
C ALA A 131 1.96 7.48 9.76
N ALA A 132 2.36 8.50 8.98
CA ALA A 132 3.39 8.41 7.94
C ALA A 132 3.13 7.32 6.89
N ASN A 133 1.85 7.08 6.56
CA ASN A 133 1.36 6.01 5.70
C ASN A 133 1.68 4.60 6.20
N LEU A 134 2.06 4.39 7.47
CA LEU A 134 2.48 3.10 8.00
C LEU A 134 1.56 1.95 7.55
N THR A 135 2.18 0.86 7.10
CA THR A 135 1.51 -0.42 6.87
C THR A 135 2.25 -1.50 7.63
N ILE A 136 1.51 -2.44 8.21
CA ILE A 136 2.05 -3.61 8.91
C ILE A 136 1.41 -4.83 8.24
N THR A 137 2.26 -5.78 7.84
CA THR A 137 1.87 -6.96 7.07
C THR A 137 2.48 -8.18 7.75
N VAL A 138 1.67 -9.19 8.04
CA VAL A 138 2.05 -10.45 8.72
C VAL A 138 1.70 -11.63 7.83
#